data_AF-A0A267DNK2-F1
#
_entry.id   AF-A0A267DNK2-F1
#
_cell.length_a   1.000
_cell.length_b   1.000
_cell.length_c   1.000
_cell.angle_alpha   90.00
_cell.angle_beta   90.00
_cell.angle_gamma   90.00
#
_symmetry.space_group_name_H-M   'P 1'
#
loop_
_entity.id
_entity.type
_entity.pdbx_description
1 polymer ?
#
loop_
_entity_poly.entity_id
_entity_poly.type
_entity_poly.pdbx_seq_one_letter_code
_entity_poly.pdbx_strand_id
1 'polypeptide(L)'
;SEIEIKYEGMAVSLPNPQHQQQQKFNLTFRKPDRIQVISNCGDSPMRLAEQTVLNCYSPGLTSVKAKKQQPDQAWTLKLSHSPFARGSPSNDAIAARELACDLLLASWRAGWALVAAPIVTNVRDVATWFFQRRPDADPLVGADTDAQNFYCCCLMLTQSNGLRFVRFPPGLTERVAELVASMWPAGVQCAGSELRLSGCPWTAQKADGASARRLLLRLVELMQRNGWQLLTSARIKDSSDSLYFCHRDGGCDDIFSDHPSALSLQQAQLMLISLHDKQSVRMEGGDPDSDSTWLANALNRLWHRGVQSHGNYYGAVDIRLGGSPWLPTDKNSKNLCRQLICRLLGELRTRGWRVLHSLDIYRRYPVIKSAFLFARTAPEPEPVRHCCFWTGVSNRLSFIDVPEGLLESSIAVANACGNVASQKAREHAYELKFRGQACNKLDWRILLTNLLGEFTTNGWRLACTGNVSGRFYSDDSTSYSLEVHSWWFAWPGSAERKELEAAVSATAFTTAELASFSEPDGSAQLPQMPPSYDSLFGPPPV
;
A
#
# COMPACT_ATOMS: atom_id res chain seq x y z
N SER A 1 23.99 -19.49 25.57
CA SER A 1 24.98 -18.59 24.97
C SER A 1 24.23 -17.43 24.35
N GLU A 2 24.10 -16.35 25.11
CA GLU A 2 23.44 -15.12 24.69
C GLU A 2 24.31 -14.44 23.63
N ILE A 3 23.75 -14.26 22.42
CA ILE A 3 24.32 -13.36 21.43
C ILE A 3 23.60 -12.03 21.65
N GLU A 4 24.20 -11.19 22.47
CA GLU A 4 23.84 -9.78 22.64
C GLU A 4 24.21 -9.06 21.34
N ILE A 5 23.24 -8.84 20.45
CA ILE A 5 23.43 -8.01 19.26
C ILE A 5 23.39 -6.56 19.75
N LYS A 6 24.56 -6.01 20.07
CA LYS A 6 24.73 -4.57 20.30
C LYS A 6 24.44 -3.82 19.00
N TYR A 7 23.37 -3.04 18.99
CA TYR A 7 23.12 -2.05 17.95
C TYR A 7 23.98 -0.83 18.25
N GLU A 8 25.12 -0.70 17.58
CA GLU A 8 25.85 0.56 17.55
C GLU A 8 25.03 1.58 16.74
N GLY A 9 24.46 2.55 17.46
CA GLY A 9 23.74 3.67 16.89
C GLY A 9 24.69 4.62 16.18
N MET A 10 24.69 4.59 14.85
CA MET A 10 25.01 5.77 14.07
C MET A 10 23.69 6.42 13.64
N ALA A 11 23.28 7.43 14.42
CA ALA A 11 22.27 8.38 14.01
C ALA A 11 22.82 9.21 12.84
N VAL A 12 22.57 8.77 11.61
CA VAL A 12 22.65 9.65 10.45
C VAL A 12 21.30 10.35 10.37
N SER A 13 21.15 11.42 11.14
CA SER A 13 20.04 12.35 10.96
C SER A 13 20.27 13.09 9.65
N LEU A 14 19.52 12.75 8.60
CA LEU A 14 19.38 13.65 7.46
C LEU A 14 18.77 14.97 7.97
N PRO A 15 19.22 16.13 7.49
CA PRO A 15 18.70 17.42 7.94
C PRO A 15 17.19 17.46 7.69
N ASN A 16 16.44 17.58 8.78
CA ASN A 16 14.99 17.62 8.84
C ASN A 16 14.51 18.88 8.12
N PRO A 17 13.95 18.80 6.90
CA PRO A 17 13.24 19.94 6.34
C PRO A 17 12.05 20.16 7.26
N GLN A 18 11.95 21.37 7.83
CA GLN A 18 10.87 21.85 8.69
C GLN A 18 9.57 21.08 8.46
N HIS A 19 8.94 20.53 9.52
CA HIS A 19 7.67 19.80 9.58
C HIS A 19 6.58 20.31 8.59
N GLN A 20 6.75 20.13 7.29
CA GLN A 20 5.66 20.10 6.34
C GLN A 20 5.04 18.74 6.58
N GLN A 21 3.99 18.73 7.41
CA GLN A 21 3.15 17.54 7.58
C GLN A 21 2.82 17.01 6.18
N GLN A 22 3.33 15.82 5.86
CA GLN A 22 3.02 15.19 4.59
C GLN A 22 1.52 15.06 4.49
N GLN A 23 0.94 15.74 3.49
CA GLN A 23 -0.48 15.72 3.28
C GLN A 23 -0.88 14.32 2.81
N LYS A 24 -1.77 13.69 3.58
CA LYS A 24 -2.24 12.32 3.35
C LYS A 24 -3.74 12.25 3.62
N PHE A 25 -4.40 11.37 2.89
CA PHE A 25 -5.79 11.04 3.18
C PHE A 25 -6.05 9.57 2.87
N ASN A 26 -7.17 9.04 3.35
CA ASN A 26 -7.63 7.73 2.94
C ASN A 26 -9.10 7.74 2.50
N LEU A 27 -9.40 6.87 1.54
CA LEU A 27 -10.75 6.53 1.10
C LEU A 27 -11.07 5.12 1.56
N THR A 28 -12.23 4.95 2.18
CA THR A 28 -12.68 3.65 2.67
C THR A 28 -14.03 3.30 2.06
N PHE A 29 -14.08 2.16 1.38
CA PHE A 29 -15.32 1.61 0.83
C PHE A 29 -15.96 0.71 1.90
N ARG A 30 -17.21 1.00 2.28
CA ARG A 30 -17.90 0.35 3.39
C ARG A 30 -19.26 -0.18 2.96
N LYS A 31 -19.56 -1.42 3.35
CA LYS A 31 -20.85 -2.06 3.07
C LYS A 31 -22.00 -1.32 3.78
N PRO A 32 -23.17 -1.23 3.15
CA PRO A 32 -23.45 -1.63 1.76
C PRO A 32 -23.10 -0.56 0.71
N ASP A 33 -22.96 0.70 1.12
CA ASP A 33 -23.18 1.87 0.24
C ASP A 33 -22.39 3.13 0.64
N ARG A 34 -21.28 3.02 1.39
CA ARG A 34 -20.59 4.21 1.94
C ARG A 34 -19.15 4.32 1.47
N ILE A 35 -18.74 5.56 1.19
CA ILE A 35 -17.34 5.94 1.06
C ILE A 35 -17.01 6.87 2.23
N GLN A 36 -16.01 6.51 3.02
CA GLN A 36 -15.52 7.35 4.11
C GLN A 36 -14.19 7.98 3.70
N VAL A 37 -14.10 9.30 3.85
CA VAL A 37 -12.89 10.09 3.58
C VAL A 37 -12.32 10.53 4.91
N ILE A 38 -11.02 10.34 5.12
CA ILE A 38 -10.30 10.83 6.30
C ILE A 38 -9.09 11.58 5.80
N SER A 39 -8.91 12.82 6.22
CA SER A 39 -7.83 13.67 5.73
C SER A 39 -7.19 14.47 6.87
N ASN A 40 -5.87 14.59 6.80
CA ASN A 40 -5.07 15.48 7.65
C ASN A 40 -4.78 16.84 6.99
N CYS A 41 -5.32 17.10 5.79
CA CYS A 41 -5.00 18.27 4.96
C CYS A 41 -6.25 19.06 4.55
N GLY A 42 -7.27 19.08 5.42
CA GLY A 42 -8.53 19.79 5.21
C GLY A 42 -9.53 19.01 4.34
N ASP A 43 -10.47 19.73 3.74
CA ASP A 43 -11.66 19.17 3.09
C ASP A 43 -11.52 18.99 1.56
N SER A 44 -10.37 19.35 1.00
CA SER A 44 -10.07 19.17 -0.44
C SER A 44 -10.25 17.71 -0.90
N PRO A 45 -9.69 16.68 -0.22
CA PRO A 45 -9.90 15.29 -0.64
C PRO A 45 -11.36 14.84 -0.56
N MET A 46 -12.13 15.41 0.35
CA MET A 46 -13.56 15.12 0.45
C MET A 46 -14.33 15.73 -0.73
N ARG A 47 -14.11 17.01 -1.03
CA ARG A 47 -14.74 17.66 -2.20
C ARG A 47 -14.42 16.94 -3.50
N LEU A 48 -13.17 16.50 -3.64
CA LEU A 48 -12.75 15.69 -4.78
C LEU A 48 -13.58 14.41 -4.89
N ALA A 49 -13.65 13.62 -3.81
CA ALA A 49 -14.42 12.39 -3.81
C ALA A 49 -15.92 12.63 -4.06
N GLU A 50 -16.50 13.67 -3.45
CA GLU A 50 -17.90 14.05 -3.66
C GLU A 50 -18.18 14.41 -5.12
N GLN A 51 -17.37 15.29 -5.71
CA GLN A 51 -17.53 15.70 -7.10
C GLN A 51 -17.35 14.53 -8.07
N THR A 52 -16.39 13.64 -7.83
CA THR A 52 -16.20 12.43 -8.64
C THR A 52 -17.43 11.53 -8.58
N VAL A 53 -18.02 11.33 -7.40
CA VAL A 53 -19.24 10.51 -7.29
C VAL A 53 -20.40 11.18 -8.04
N LEU A 54 -20.61 12.49 -7.87
CA LEU A 54 -21.69 13.21 -8.54
C LEU A 54 -21.57 13.17 -10.08
N ASN A 55 -20.34 13.23 -10.60
CA ASN A 55 -20.10 13.26 -12.04
C ASN A 55 -20.11 11.87 -12.69
N CYS A 56 -19.65 10.85 -11.97
CA CYS A 56 -19.30 9.57 -12.59
C CYS A 56 -20.10 8.37 -12.07
N TYR A 57 -20.78 8.48 -10.93
CA TYR A 57 -21.63 7.42 -10.40
C TYR A 57 -23.10 7.73 -10.68
N SER A 58 -23.64 7.14 -11.75
CA SER A 58 -24.99 7.48 -12.23
C SER A 58 -26.13 7.33 -11.21
N PRO A 59 -26.12 6.39 -10.25
CA PRO A 59 -27.14 6.36 -9.19
C PRO A 59 -27.04 7.54 -8.21
N GLY A 60 -25.89 8.21 -8.15
CA GLY A 60 -25.66 9.43 -7.37
C GLY A 60 -25.43 9.22 -5.87
N LEU A 61 -25.46 10.34 -5.14
CA LEU A 61 -25.33 10.42 -3.70
C LEU A 61 -26.70 10.57 -3.03
N THR A 62 -26.88 9.92 -1.88
CA THR A 62 -28.04 10.15 -1.00
C THR A 62 -27.74 11.18 0.10
N SER A 63 -26.51 11.20 0.63
CA SER A 63 -26.14 12.17 1.68
C SER A 63 -24.64 12.26 1.89
N VAL A 64 -24.13 13.42 2.32
CA VAL A 64 -22.77 13.59 2.85
C VAL A 64 -22.84 14.02 4.31
N LYS A 65 -22.11 13.32 5.19
CA LYS A 65 -22.08 13.64 6.64
C LYS A 65 -20.64 13.86 7.10
N ALA A 66 -20.39 15.04 7.67
CA ALA A 66 -19.13 15.33 8.36
C ALA A 66 -19.15 14.78 9.80
N LYS A 67 -18.00 14.30 10.26
CA LYS A 67 -17.69 14.03 11.65
C LYS A 67 -16.43 14.82 12.00
N LYS A 68 -16.58 15.84 12.84
CA LYS A 68 -15.44 16.58 13.39
C LYS A 68 -14.81 15.73 14.49
N GLN A 69 -13.56 15.30 14.28
CA GLN A 69 -12.72 14.69 15.32
C GLN A 69 -11.35 15.39 15.26
N GLN A 70 -11.17 16.49 15.99
CA GLN A 70 -9.89 17.22 15.94
C GLN A 70 -8.70 16.32 16.31
N PRO A 71 -7.55 16.43 15.62
CA PRO A 71 -7.22 17.40 14.56
C PRO A 71 -7.67 17.00 13.14
N ASP A 72 -8.08 15.74 12.92
CA ASP A 72 -8.40 15.21 11.60
C ASP A 72 -9.87 15.43 11.19
N GLN A 73 -10.12 15.42 9.89
CA GLN A 73 -11.49 15.54 9.38
C GLN A 73 -11.93 14.24 8.73
N ALA A 74 -13.14 13.81 9.07
CA ALA A 74 -13.74 12.60 8.54
C ALA A 74 -15.12 12.88 7.95
N TRP A 75 -15.38 12.35 6.76
CA TRP A 75 -16.66 12.45 6.09
C TRP A 75 -17.15 11.09 5.65
N THR A 76 -18.46 10.95 5.55
CA THR A 76 -19.11 9.76 5.02
C THR A 76 -20.06 10.17 3.92
N LEU A 77 -19.72 9.79 2.70
CA LEU A 77 -20.57 9.86 1.53
C LEU A 77 -21.41 8.59 1.50
N LYS A 78 -22.74 8.75 1.43
CA LYS A 78 -23.69 7.65 1.25
C LYS A 78 -24.12 7.63 -0.21
N LEU A 79 -23.79 6.57 -0.91
CA LEU A 79 -24.16 6.32 -2.30
C LEU A 79 -25.62 5.86 -2.37
N SER A 80 -26.27 6.11 -3.50
CA SER A 80 -27.51 5.42 -3.84
C SER A 80 -27.25 3.93 -4.09
N HIS A 81 -28.29 3.10 -3.92
CA HIS A 81 -28.23 1.63 -4.02
C HIS A 81 -27.30 0.98 -2.98
N SER A 82 -26.73 -0.19 -3.30
CA SER A 82 -25.87 -0.96 -2.40
C SER A 82 -24.67 -1.54 -3.15
N PRO A 83 -23.84 -0.70 -3.79
CA PRO A 83 -22.78 -1.14 -4.71
C PRO A 83 -21.75 -2.08 -4.07
N PHE A 84 -21.49 -1.94 -2.77
CA PHE A 84 -20.48 -2.71 -2.05
C PHE A 84 -21.04 -3.95 -1.33
N ALA A 85 -22.36 -4.14 -1.35
CA ALA A 85 -23.00 -5.28 -0.69
C ALA A 85 -22.70 -6.61 -1.39
N ARG A 86 -22.68 -7.70 -0.60
CA ARG A 86 -22.70 -9.05 -1.15
C ARG A 86 -24.03 -9.26 -1.88
N GLY A 87 -23.98 -9.83 -3.08
CA GLY A 87 -25.18 -10.05 -3.89
C GLY A 87 -25.73 -8.81 -4.59
N SER A 88 -25.05 -7.66 -4.55
CA SER A 88 -25.48 -6.49 -5.34
C SER A 88 -25.60 -6.84 -6.83
N PRO A 89 -26.58 -6.26 -7.56
CA PRO A 89 -26.77 -6.47 -8.99
C PRO A 89 -25.48 -6.29 -9.79
N SER A 90 -25.38 -6.98 -10.93
CA SER A 90 -24.20 -6.92 -11.80
C SER A 90 -23.86 -5.48 -12.21
N ASN A 91 -24.87 -4.66 -12.53
CA ASN A 91 -24.68 -3.27 -12.95
C ASN A 91 -24.13 -2.41 -11.81
N ASP A 92 -24.65 -2.54 -10.59
CA ASP A 92 -24.11 -1.86 -9.41
C ASP A 92 -22.66 -2.28 -9.13
N ALA A 93 -22.34 -3.55 -9.35
CA ALA A 93 -20.98 -4.07 -9.17
C ALA A 93 -20.00 -3.48 -10.19
N ILE A 94 -20.41 -3.32 -11.45
CA ILE A 94 -19.63 -2.67 -12.52
C ILE A 94 -19.48 -1.18 -12.21
N ALA A 95 -20.58 -0.48 -11.92
CA ALA A 95 -20.57 0.95 -11.58
C ALA A 95 -19.66 1.25 -10.38
N ALA A 96 -19.58 0.34 -9.40
CA ALA A 96 -18.64 0.46 -8.29
C ALA A 96 -17.17 0.40 -8.72
N ARG A 97 -16.81 -0.40 -9.74
CA ARG A 97 -15.43 -0.49 -10.27
C ARG A 97 -15.12 0.69 -11.19
N GLU A 98 -16.10 1.16 -11.95
CA GLU A 98 -15.98 2.38 -12.75
C GLU A 98 -15.72 3.59 -11.85
N LEU A 99 -16.55 3.77 -10.82
CA LEU A 99 -16.33 4.81 -9.80
C LEU A 99 -14.96 4.67 -9.12
N ALA A 100 -14.52 3.45 -8.82
CA ALA A 100 -13.20 3.20 -8.26
C ALA A 100 -12.07 3.68 -9.22
N CYS A 101 -12.20 3.43 -10.53
CA CYS A 101 -11.27 3.96 -11.53
C CYS A 101 -11.33 5.50 -11.61
N ASP A 102 -12.53 6.09 -11.53
CA ASP A 102 -12.68 7.56 -11.54
C ASP A 102 -12.07 8.22 -10.31
N LEU A 103 -12.21 7.61 -9.13
CA LEU A 103 -11.61 8.13 -7.89
C LEU A 103 -10.08 8.08 -7.97
N LEU A 104 -9.49 7.03 -8.54
CA LEU A 104 -8.04 6.95 -8.76
C LEU A 104 -7.58 8.01 -9.76
N LEU A 105 -8.29 8.15 -10.88
CA LEU A 105 -8.01 9.15 -11.92
C LEU A 105 -8.12 10.58 -11.39
N ALA A 106 -9.20 10.90 -10.68
CA ALA A 106 -9.44 12.22 -10.10
C ALA A 106 -8.42 12.53 -9.00
N SER A 107 -8.05 11.54 -8.17
CA SER A 107 -6.98 11.69 -7.16
C SER A 107 -5.65 12.01 -7.82
N TRP A 108 -5.25 11.24 -8.84
CA TRP A 108 -4.03 11.50 -9.59
C TRP A 108 -4.00 12.91 -10.17
N ARG A 109 -5.08 13.30 -10.85
CA ARG A 109 -5.25 14.63 -11.46
C ARG A 109 -5.21 15.77 -10.45
N ALA A 110 -5.69 15.53 -9.23
CA ALA A 110 -5.65 16.50 -8.14
C ALA A 110 -4.30 16.51 -7.40
N GLY A 111 -3.29 15.77 -7.88
CA GLY A 111 -1.95 15.74 -7.29
C GLY A 111 -1.79 14.72 -6.17
N TRP A 112 -2.59 13.64 -6.16
CA TRP A 112 -2.55 12.60 -5.14
C TRP A 112 -2.21 11.24 -5.74
N ALA A 113 -1.12 10.63 -5.28
CA ALA A 113 -0.77 9.25 -5.63
C ALA A 113 -1.38 8.26 -4.63
N LEU A 114 -1.86 7.13 -5.14
CA LEU A 114 -2.22 5.99 -4.31
C LEU A 114 -0.92 5.35 -3.78
N VAL A 115 -0.82 5.19 -2.47
CA VAL A 115 0.34 4.59 -1.80
C VAL A 115 0.07 3.14 -1.40
N ALA A 116 -1.16 2.83 -0.97
CA ALA A 116 -1.50 1.50 -0.49
C ALA A 116 -3.01 1.23 -0.56
N ALA A 117 -3.39 -0.04 -0.77
CA ALA A 117 -4.77 -0.49 -0.68
C ALA A 117 -5.00 -1.66 0.31
N PRO A 118 -4.54 -1.56 1.58
CA PRO A 118 -4.56 -2.68 2.49
C PRO A 118 -5.97 -3.03 2.96
N ILE A 119 -6.14 -4.29 3.34
CA ILE A 119 -7.26 -4.69 4.20
C ILE A 119 -6.93 -4.21 5.61
N VAL A 120 -7.75 -3.30 6.14
CA VAL A 120 -7.58 -2.68 7.47
C VAL A 120 -8.54 -3.26 8.52
N THR A 121 -9.71 -3.73 8.08
CA THR A 121 -10.71 -4.43 8.91
C THR A 121 -11.48 -5.40 8.04
N ASN A 122 -11.95 -6.51 8.61
CA ASN A 122 -12.67 -7.57 7.91
C ASN A 122 -14.18 -7.56 8.18
N VAL A 123 -14.72 -6.55 8.88
CA VAL A 123 -16.14 -6.54 9.30
C VAL A 123 -17.02 -5.82 8.28
N ARG A 124 -16.90 -4.49 8.17
CA ARG A 124 -17.78 -3.65 7.33
C ARG A 124 -17.09 -3.05 6.12
N ASP A 125 -15.77 -2.98 6.13
CA ASP A 125 -15.02 -2.25 5.12
C ASP A 125 -14.52 -3.26 4.09
N VAL A 126 -14.69 -2.95 2.81
CA VAL A 126 -14.28 -3.85 1.73
C VAL A 126 -12.88 -3.50 1.24
N ALA A 127 -12.55 -2.21 1.17
CA ALA A 127 -11.21 -1.73 0.86
C ALA A 127 -10.91 -0.40 1.56
N THR A 128 -9.62 -0.13 1.79
CA THR A 128 -9.12 1.17 2.23
C THR A 128 -7.95 1.56 1.35
N TRP A 129 -8.00 2.75 0.78
CA TRP A 129 -6.96 3.31 -0.08
C TRP A 129 -6.32 4.49 0.63
N PHE A 130 -4.99 4.49 0.72
CA PHE A 130 -4.21 5.56 1.31
C PHE A 130 -3.53 6.34 0.21
N PHE A 131 -3.60 7.66 0.29
CA PHE A 131 -3.07 8.59 -0.70
C PHE A 131 -2.08 9.54 -0.04
N GLN A 132 -1.11 9.98 -0.83
CA GLN A 132 -0.13 10.98 -0.46
C GLN A 132 -0.03 12.03 -1.57
N ARG A 133 0.19 13.28 -1.18
CA ARG A 133 0.45 14.37 -2.12
C ARG A 133 1.71 14.05 -2.93
N ARG A 134 1.63 14.14 -4.26
CA ARG A 134 2.78 13.91 -5.11
C ARG A 134 3.77 15.09 -4.98
N PRO A 135 5.09 14.85 -4.90
CA PRO A 135 6.08 15.93 -4.78
C PRO A 135 6.10 16.89 -5.99
N ASP A 136 5.79 16.37 -7.19
CA ASP A 136 5.72 17.08 -8.47
C ASP A 136 4.42 17.87 -8.66
N ALA A 137 3.42 17.69 -7.78
CA ALA A 137 2.15 18.39 -7.87
C ALA A 137 2.25 19.82 -7.29
N ASP A 138 2.89 20.72 -8.03
CA ASP A 138 2.98 22.15 -7.71
C ASP A 138 1.55 22.76 -7.61
N PRO A 139 1.17 23.35 -6.46
CA PRO A 139 -0.13 24.00 -6.30
C PRO A 139 -0.31 25.29 -7.14
N LEU A 140 0.77 25.88 -7.67
CA LEU A 140 0.77 27.12 -8.45
C LEU A 140 0.83 26.92 -9.97
N VAL A 141 1.31 25.76 -10.43
CA VAL A 141 1.32 25.41 -11.85
C VAL A 141 0.00 24.73 -12.18
N GLY A 142 -0.89 25.48 -12.83
CA GLY A 142 -2.21 24.99 -13.24
C GLY A 142 -2.12 23.67 -14.01
N ALA A 143 -3.03 22.75 -13.68
CA ALA A 143 -3.29 21.46 -14.34
C ALA A 143 -2.14 20.96 -15.23
N ASP A 144 -1.12 20.42 -14.58
CA ASP A 144 -0.04 19.63 -15.17
C ASP A 144 -0.54 18.85 -16.40
N THR A 145 -0.02 19.15 -17.59
CA THR A 145 -0.39 18.49 -18.85
C THR A 145 -0.20 16.97 -18.75
N ASP A 146 0.71 16.50 -17.89
CA ASP A 146 0.93 15.08 -17.65
C ASP A 146 -0.17 14.42 -16.80
N ALA A 147 -0.86 15.21 -15.97
CA ALA A 147 -1.99 14.72 -15.18
C ALA A 147 -3.21 14.39 -16.07
N GLN A 148 -3.31 15.00 -17.26
CA GLN A 148 -4.41 14.73 -18.20
C GLN A 148 -4.28 13.37 -18.90
N ASN A 149 -3.04 12.88 -19.08
CA ASN A 149 -2.71 11.65 -19.78
C ASN A 149 -2.69 10.39 -18.90
N PHE A 150 -3.24 10.45 -17.69
CA PHE A 150 -3.40 9.29 -16.83
C PHE A 150 -4.69 8.54 -17.16
N TYR A 151 -4.59 7.23 -17.33
CA TYR A 151 -5.72 6.33 -17.58
C TYR A 151 -5.75 5.23 -16.53
N CYS A 152 -6.95 4.76 -16.20
CA CYS A 152 -7.15 3.66 -15.25
C CYS A 152 -8.16 2.66 -15.79
N CYS A 153 -7.80 1.38 -15.77
CA CYS A 153 -8.69 0.27 -16.08
C CYS A 153 -8.67 -0.78 -14.96
N CYS A 154 -9.64 -1.70 -14.98
CA CYS A 154 -9.81 -2.69 -13.92
C CYS A 154 -10.13 -4.07 -14.49
N LEU A 155 -9.35 -5.07 -14.10
CA LEU A 155 -9.61 -6.49 -14.34
C LEU A 155 -10.30 -7.09 -13.11
N MET A 156 -11.54 -7.47 -13.27
CA MET A 156 -12.33 -8.10 -12.22
C MET A 156 -12.19 -9.62 -12.28
N LEU A 157 -11.79 -10.22 -11.16
CA LEU A 157 -12.01 -11.64 -10.95
C LEU A 157 -13.47 -11.82 -10.51
N THR A 158 -14.30 -12.46 -11.34
CA THR A 158 -15.74 -12.64 -11.08
C THR A 158 -16.09 -14.09 -10.72
N GLN A 159 -17.06 -14.25 -9.81
CA GLN A 159 -17.58 -15.55 -9.33
C GLN A 159 -16.50 -16.60 -9.00
N SER A 160 -16.52 -17.79 -9.59
CA SER A 160 -15.47 -18.80 -9.41
C SER A 160 -14.51 -18.87 -10.60
N ASN A 161 -14.90 -18.33 -11.76
CA ASN A 161 -14.24 -18.63 -13.02
C ASN A 161 -14.27 -17.52 -14.09
N GLY A 162 -14.80 -16.33 -13.78
CA GLY A 162 -14.92 -15.26 -14.78
C GLY A 162 -13.82 -14.21 -14.69
N LEU A 163 -13.52 -13.59 -15.82
CA LEU A 163 -12.75 -12.36 -15.97
C LEU A 163 -13.63 -11.31 -16.64
N ARG A 164 -13.79 -10.16 -16.01
CA ARG A 164 -14.52 -9.03 -16.57
C ARG A 164 -13.65 -7.79 -16.65
N PHE A 165 -13.81 -7.06 -17.75
CA PHE A 165 -12.99 -5.92 -18.10
C PHE A 165 -13.78 -4.64 -17.87
N VAL A 166 -13.20 -3.70 -17.13
CA VAL A 166 -13.78 -2.37 -16.90
C VAL A 166 -12.82 -1.34 -17.45
N ARG A 167 -13.28 -0.56 -18.44
CA ARG A 167 -12.49 0.48 -19.14
C ARG A 167 -11.20 -0.04 -19.77
N PHE A 168 -11.19 -1.29 -20.22
CA PHE A 168 -10.06 -1.81 -20.96
C PHE A 168 -9.94 -1.06 -22.29
N PRO A 169 -8.71 -0.69 -22.70
CA PRO A 169 -8.50 -0.08 -24.00
C PRO A 169 -8.85 -1.08 -25.12
N PRO A 170 -9.26 -0.58 -26.30
CA PRO A 170 -9.54 -1.43 -27.46
C PRO A 170 -8.37 -2.38 -27.79
N GLY A 171 -8.67 -3.63 -28.16
CA GLY A 171 -7.66 -4.63 -28.54
C GLY A 171 -7.01 -5.37 -27.36
N LEU A 172 -7.04 -4.84 -26.14
CA LEU A 172 -6.39 -5.49 -25.00
C LEU A 172 -7.23 -6.65 -24.44
N THR A 173 -8.55 -6.56 -24.56
CA THR A 173 -9.48 -7.63 -24.18
C THR A 173 -9.22 -8.90 -25.01
N GLU A 174 -9.02 -8.74 -26.31
CA GLU A 174 -8.72 -9.81 -27.27
C GLU A 174 -7.37 -10.46 -26.93
N ARG A 175 -6.33 -9.66 -26.68
CA ARG A 175 -5.02 -10.18 -26.25
C ARG A 175 -5.08 -10.95 -24.94
N VAL A 176 -5.90 -10.50 -23.98
CA VAL A 176 -6.15 -11.24 -22.74
C VAL A 176 -6.85 -12.57 -23.03
N ALA A 177 -7.86 -12.57 -23.90
CA ALA A 177 -8.57 -13.80 -24.27
C ALA A 177 -7.66 -14.81 -24.98
N GLU A 178 -6.81 -14.37 -25.90
CA GLU A 178 -5.78 -15.18 -26.56
C GLU A 178 -4.80 -15.79 -25.55
N LEU A 179 -4.27 -14.96 -24.64
CA LEU A 179 -3.35 -15.42 -23.60
C LEU A 179 -4.01 -16.50 -22.71
N VAL A 180 -5.24 -16.26 -22.28
CA VAL A 180 -6.02 -17.22 -21.49
C VAL A 180 -6.22 -18.52 -22.26
N ALA A 181 -6.64 -18.45 -23.52
CA ALA A 181 -6.87 -19.64 -24.35
C ALA A 181 -5.59 -20.47 -24.54
N SER A 182 -4.43 -19.82 -24.62
CA SER A 182 -3.14 -20.49 -24.80
C SER A 182 -2.60 -21.16 -23.53
N MET A 183 -2.98 -20.69 -22.33
CA MET A 183 -2.35 -21.12 -21.08
C MET A 183 -3.29 -21.83 -20.10
N TRP A 184 -4.60 -21.57 -20.16
CA TRP A 184 -5.54 -22.16 -19.22
C TRP A 184 -5.85 -23.60 -19.62
N PRO A 185 -5.40 -24.62 -18.85
CA PRO A 185 -5.43 -26.01 -19.33
C PRO A 185 -6.82 -26.56 -19.61
N ALA A 186 -7.84 -26.06 -18.89
CA ALA A 186 -9.23 -26.49 -19.06
C ALA A 186 -9.98 -25.71 -20.16
N GLY A 187 -9.34 -24.70 -20.77
CA GLY A 187 -9.91 -23.90 -21.85
C GLY A 187 -10.97 -22.87 -21.41
N VAL A 188 -11.43 -22.08 -22.38
CA VAL A 188 -12.44 -21.03 -22.20
C VAL A 188 -13.83 -21.62 -22.45
N GLN A 189 -14.77 -21.39 -21.54
CA GLN A 189 -16.16 -21.83 -21.67
C GLN A 189 -16.97 -20.90 -22.58
N CYS A 190 -16.83 -19.58 -22.41
CA CYS A 190 -17.41 -18.59 -23.32
C CYS A 190 -16.64 -17.27 -23.29
N ALA A 191 -16.67 -16.57 -24.42
CA ALA A 191 -16.11 -15.23 -24.59
C ALA A 191 -17.25 -14.27 -25.00
N GLY A 192 -17.54 -13.29 -24.15
CA GLY A 192 -18.55 -12.25 -24.39
C GLY A 192 -18.21 -10.99 -23.57
N SER A 193 -19.19 -10.36 -22.92
CA SER A 193 -18.91 -9.26 -21.97
C SER A 193 -18.11 -9.68 -20.73
N GLU A 194 -17.94 -11.00 -20.55
CA GLU A 194 -17.12 -11.64 -19.53
C GLU A 194 -16.49 -12.88 -20.15
N LEU A 195 -15.20 -13.08 -19.91
CA LEU A 195 -14.47 -14.28 -20.32
C LEU A 195 -14.60 -15.33 -19.21
N ARG A 196 -15.32 -16.42 -19.48
CA ARG A 196 -15.52 -17.50 -18.48
C ARG A 196 -14.58 -18.66 -18.75
N LEU A 197 -13.85 -19.05 -17.72
CA LEU A 197 -12.90 -20.15 -17.75
C LEU A 197 -13.61 -21.46 -17.37
N SER A 198 -13.25 -22.57 -17.99
CA SER A 198 -13.67 -23.89 -17.51
C SER A 198 -13.05 -24.14 -16.13
N GLY A 199 -13.82 -24.74 -15.21
CA GLY A 199 -13.38 -24.99 -13.84
C GLY A 199 -13.66 -23.81 -12.90
N CYS A 200 -12.86 -23.68 -11.84
CA CYS A 200 -13.09 -22.70 -10.76
C CYS A 200 -11.79 -22.02 -10.29
N PRO A 201 -10.99 -21.42 -11.19
CA PRO A 201 -9.63 -20.93 -10.93
C PRO A 201 -9.49 -20.07 -9.67
N TRP A 202 -10.46 -19.21 -9.40
CA TRP A 202 -10.40 -18.22 -8.31
C TRP A 202 -10.73 -18.82 -6.93
N THR A 203 -11.12 -20.09 -6.90
CA THR A 203 -11.44 -20.85 -5.67
C THR A 203 -10.72 -22.20 -5.60
N ALA A 204 -9.99 -22.56 -6.65
CA ALA A 204 -9.39 -23.89 -6.77
C ALA A 204 -8.08 -24.02 -5.98
N GLN A 205 -7.78 -25.26 -5.62
CA GLN A 205 -6.52 -25.67 -4.99
C GLN A 205 -5.72 -26.55 -5.96
N LYS A 206 -4.54 -27.00 -5.54
CA LYS A 206 -3.71 -27.94 -6.30
C LYS A 206 -3.37 -27.40 -7.71
N ALA A 207 -3.54 -28.20 -8.75
CA ALA A 207 -3.15 -27.88 -10.12
C ALA A 207 -3.81 -26.59 -10.62
N ASP A 208 -5.13 -26.50 -10.53
CA ASP A 208 -5.89 -25.32 -10.98
C ASP A 208 -5.49 -24.06 -10.21
N GLY A 209 -5.26 -24.17 -8.90
CA GLY A 209 -4.78 -23.05 -8.10
C GLY A 209 -3.37 -22.58 -8.47
N ALA A 210 -2.49 -23.49 -8.90
CA ALA A 210 -1.17 -23.15 -9.44
C ALA A 210 -1.25 -22.54 -10.83
N SER A 211 -2.09 -23.09 -11.72
CA SER A 211 -2.37 -22.52 -13.03
C SER A 211 -2.99 -21.13 -12.94
N ALA A 212 -3.86 -20.87 -11.96
CA ALA A 212 -4.49 -19.56 -11.77
C ALA A 212 -3.46 -18.48 -11.39
N ARG A 213 -2.49 -18.79 -10.51
CA ARG A 213 -1.41 -17.87 -10.16
C ARG A 213 -0.47 -17.58 -11.33
N ARG A 214 -0.08 -18.62 -12.08
CA ARG A 214 0.70 -18.45 -13.32
C ARG A 214 -0.04 -17.59 -14.35
N LEU A 215 -1.35 -17.81 -14.52
CA LEU A 215 -2.18 -17.00 -15.40
C LEU A 215 -2.20 -15.53 -14.95
N LEU A 216 -2.36 -15.25 -13.66
CA LEU A 216 -2.35 -13.88 -13.14
C LEU A 216 -1.00 -13.18 -13.32
N LEU A 217 0.10 -13.87 -13.06
CA LEU A 217 1.45 -13.36 -13.33
C LEU A 217 1.58 -12.94 -14.80
N ARG A 218 1.17 -13.83 -15.71
CA ARG A 218 1.24 -13.58 -17.16
C ARG A 218 0.27 -12.51 -17.65
N LEU A 219 -0.90 -12.36 -17.02
CA LEU A 219 -1.80 -11.25 -17.29
C LEU A 219 -1.15 -9.92 -16.92
N VAL A 220 -0.50 -9.83 -15.76
CA VAL A 220 0.22 -8.61 -15.37
C VAL A 220 1.37 -8.31 -16.33
N GLU A 221 2.16 -9.31 -16.73
CA GLU A 221 3.20 -9.13 -17.75
C GLU A 221 2.64 -8.68 -19.10
N LEU A 222 1.49 -9.22 -19.52
CA LEU A 222 0.81 -8.79 -20.75
C LEU A 222 0.42 -7.32 -20.65
N MET A 223 -0.20 -6.89 -19.54
CA MET A 223 -0.54 -5.49 -19.31
C MET A 223 0.71 -4.61 -19.40
N GLN A 224 1.82 -4.98 -18.74
CA GLN A 224 3.09 -4.23 -18.77
C GLN A 224 3.65 -4.08 -20.18
N ARG A 225 3.70 -5.16 -20.97
CA ARG A 225 4.16 -5.11 -22.37
C ARG A 225 3.30 -4.21 -23.26
N ASN A 226 2.07 -3.92 -22.83
CA ASN A 226 1.15 -3.01 -23.52
C ASN A 226 1.12 -1.61 -22.90
N GLY A 227 2.09 -1.25 -22.05
CA GLY A 227 2.21 0.07 -21.43
C GLY A 227 1.38 0.25 -20.15
N TRP A 228 0.69 -0.79 -19.68
CA TRP A 228 -0.15 -0.74 -18.49
C TRP A 228 0.57 -1.30 -17.28
N GLN A 229 0.68 -0.53 -16.21
CA GLN A 229 1.26 -0.99 -14.96
C GLN A 229 0.16 -1.34 -13.96
N LEU A 230 0.38 -2.40 -13.18
CA LEU A 230 -0.48 -2.70 -12.05
C LEU A 230 -0.35 -1.54 -11.05
N LEU A 231 -1.46 -0.90 -10.72
CA LEU A 231 -1.51 0.20 -9.75
C LEU A 231 -1.79 -0.35 -8.35
N THR A 232 -2.80 -1.22 -8.24
CA THR A 232 -3.12 -1.90 -6.97
C THR A 232 -4.03 -3.11 -7.19
N SER A 233 -4.08 -3.97 -6.17
CA SER A 233 -5.15 -4.95 -5.96
C SER A 233 -6.09 -4.43 -4.88
N ALA A 234 -7.41 -4.45 -5.08
CA ALA A 234 -8.34 -3.99 -4.05
C ALA A 234 -9.69 -4.71 -4.10
N ARG A 235 -10.23 -5.00 -2.90
CA ARG A 235 -11.53 -5.62 -2.70
C ARG A 235 -12.64 -4.57 -2.64
N ILE A 236 -13.09 -4.05 -3.79
CA ILE A 236 -14.19 -3.05 -3.82
C ILE A 236 -15.60 -3.66 -3.61
N LYS A 237 -15.73 -4.99 -3.59
CA LYS A 237 -16.95 -5.71 -3.16
C LYS A 237 -16.53 -6.87 -2.30
N ASP A 238 -17.46 -7.42 -1.53
CA ASP A 238 -17.29 -8.66 -0.76
C ASP A 238 -17.05 -9.92 -1.64
N SER A 239 -16.02 -9.89 -2.47
CA SER A 239 -15.59 -10.89 -3.44
C SER A 239 -14.06 -10.90 -3.53
N SER A 240 -13.48 -11.58 -4.54
CA SER A 240 -12.05 -11.41 -4.87
C SER A 240 -11.71 -9.95 -5.09
N ASP A 241 -10.42 -9.67 -4.89
CA ASP A 241 -9.79 -8.44 -5.34
C ASP A 241 -10.01 -8.22 -6.85
N SER A 242 -10.14 -6.96 -7.21
CA SER A 242 -10.03 -6.49 -8.60
C SER A 242 -8.64 -5.89 -8.78
N LEU A 243 -8.01 -6.14 -9.92
CA LEU A 243 -6.70 -5.59 -10.27
C LEU A 243 -6.91 -4.29 -11.04
N TYR A 244 -6.37 -3.20 -10.52
CA TYR A 244 -6.42 -1.88 -11.14
C TYR A 244 -5.11 -1.61 -11.84
N PHE A 245 -5.18 -1.23 -13.11
CA PHE A 245 -4.02 -0.90 -13.93
C PHE A 245 -4.09 0.55 -14.37
N CYS A 246 -2.93 1.17 -14.53
CA CYS A 246 -2.78 2.53 -15.00
C CYS A 246 -1.88 2.61 -16.23
N HIS A 247 -2.11 3.63 -17.05
CA HIS A 247 -1.29 3.98 -18.21
C HIS A 247 -1.08 5.49 -18.23
N ARG A 248 0.11 5.93 -18.64
CA ARG A 248 0.44 7.35 -18.86
C ARG A 248 1.13 7.49 -20.20
N ASP A 249 0.65 8.43 -21.03
CA ASP A 249 1.34 8.76 -22.28
C ASP A 249 2.69 9.39 -21.94
N GLY A 250 3.78 8.82 -22.47
CA GLY A 250 5.15 9.18 -22.11
C GLY A 250 5.82 8.26 -21.08
N GLY A 251 5.08 7.31 -20.48
CA GLY A 251 5.60 6.36 -19.50
C GLY A 251 5.03 6.55 -18.09
N CYS A 252 4.99 5.48 -17.30
CA CYS A 252 4.49 5.47 -15.91
C CYS A 252 5.63 5.63 -14.87
N ASP A 253 6.70 6.35 -15.22
CA ASP A 253 7.94 6.47 -14.44
C ASP A 253 7.74 6.91 -12.97
N ASP A 254 6.81 7.83 -12.72
CA ASP A 254 6.73 8.58 -11.46
C ASP A 254 5.66 8.11 -10.46
N ILE A 255 4.80 7.16 -10.83
CA ILE A 255 3.71 6.71 -9.92
C ILE A 255 4.31 6.08 -8.65
N PHE A 256 5.48 5.46 -8.78
CA PHE A 256 6.26 4.88 -7.70
C PHE A 256 7.60 5.62 -7.56
N SER A 257 7.56 6.96 -7.59
CA SER A 257 8.61 8.01 -7.63
C SER A 257 9.88 7.89 -6.76
N ASP A 258 10.26 6.69 -6.34
CA ASP A 258 11.53 6.42 -5.68
C ASP A 258 12.57 5.71 -6.56
N HIS A 259 12.39 5.45 -7.89
CA HIS A 259 13.50 4.92 -8.70
C HIS A 259 13.39 4.95 -10.25
N PRO A 260 14.53 4.81 -10.99
CA PRO A 260 14.68 5.34 -12.34
C PRO A 260 14.23 4.39 -13.48
N SER A 261 13.67 5.03 -14.51
CA SER A 261 13.35 4.55 -15.87
C SER A 261 12.26 3.45 -16.01
N ALA A 262 11.08 3.88 -16.45
CA ALA A 262 9.91 3.07 -16.84
C ALA A 262 10.24 2.06 -17.94
N LEU A 263 11.24 2.33 -18.77
CA LEU A 263 11.76 1.36 -19.74
C LEU A 263 12.19 0.05 -19.05
N SER A 264 12.75 0.11 -17.83
CA SER A 264 13.16 -1.07 -17.06
C SER A 264 11.97 -1.89 -16.57
N LEU A 265 10.87 -1.26 -16.14
CA LEU A 265 9.74 -1.97 -15.54
C LEU A 265 8.71 -2.45 -16.57
N GLN A 266 8.59 -1.77 -17.71
CA GLN A 266 7.66 -2.16 -18.78
C GLN A 266 8.01 -3.54 -19.40
N GLN A 267 9.27 -3.94 -19.28
CA GLN A 267 9.78 -5.24 -19.76
C GLN A 267 10.44 -6.06 -18.63
N ALA A 268 10.26 -5.67 -17.37
CA ALA A 268 10.86 -6.39 -16.26
C ALA A 268 10.34 -7.83 -16.21
N GLN A 269 11.26 -8.76 -15.96
CA GLN A 269 10.87 -10.11 -15.56
C GLN A 269 10.12 -10.03 -14.22
N LEU A 270 9.00 -10.75 -14.12
CA LEU A 270 8.22 -10.81 -12.90
C LEU A 270 8.40 -12.13 -12.17
N MET A 271 8.22 -12.09 -10.85
CA MET A 271 8.17 -13.25 -9.97
C MET A 271 7.02 -13.08 -8.98
N LEU A 272 6.26 -14.13 -8.73
CA LEU A 272 5.23 -14.18 -7.70
C LEU A 272 5.68 -15.13 -6.60
N ILE A 273 5.77 -14.65 -5.35
CA ILE A 273 6.03 -15.48 -4.17
C ILE A 273 4.76 -15.51 -3.32
N SER A 274 4.20 -16.69 -3.08
CA SER A 274 2.95 -16.85 -2.33
C SER A 274 3.07 -17.78 -1.13
N LEU A 275 2.31 -17.47 -0.08
CA LEU A 275 2.32 -18.21 1.18
C LEU A 275 1.17 -19.21 1.24
N HIS A 276 1.47 -20.50 1.39
CA HIS A 276 0.51 -21.59 1.25
C HIS A 276 0.38 -22.47 2.50
N ASP A 277 -0.87 -22.90 2.74
CA ASP A 277 -1.26 -23.81 3.81
C ASP A 277 -0.67 -23.38 5.17
N LYS A 278 0.06 -24.23 5.90
CA LYS A 278 0.70 -23.82 7.16
C LYS A 278 2.17 -23.44 7.00
N GLN A 279 2.83 -23.86 5.92
CA GLN A 279 4.30 -23.90 5.87
C GLN A 279 4.97 -23.79 4.49
N SER A 280 4.22 -23.78 3.39
CA SER A 280 4.83 -23.71 2.05
C SER A 280 4.99 -22.27 1.58
N VAL A 281 6.12 -21.97 0.96
CA VAL A 281 6.36 -20.80 0.12
C VAL A 281 6.40 -21.30 -1.32
N ARG A 282 5.63 -20.66 -2.20
CA ARG A 282 5.63 -21.01 -3.62
C ARG A 282 6.13 -19.87 -4.47
N MET A 283 6.81 -20.21 -5.55
CA MET A 283 7.36 -19.25 -6.50
C MET A 283 6.89 -19.59 -7.92
N GLU A 284 6.37 -18.58 -8.61
CA GLU A 284 6.09 -18.58 -10.04
C GLU A 284 6.90 -17.47 -10.73
N GLY A 285 7.40 -17.72 -11.94
CA GLY A 285 8.28 -16.75 -12.62
C GLY A 285 9.71 -16.75 -12.08
N GLY A 286 10.49 -15.73 -12.43
CA GLY A 286 11.94 -15.72 -12.19
C GLY A 286 12.70 -16.83 -12.95
N ASP A 287 13.98 -16.98 -12.63
CA ASP A 287 14.79 -18.11 -13.07
C ASP A 287 14.50 -19.34 -12.20
N PRO A 288 13.91 -20.41 -12.74
CA PRO A 288 13.45 -21.54 -11.95
C PRO A 288 14.58 -22.37 -11.33
N ASP A 289 15.83 -22.24 -11.76
CA ASP A 289 16.96 -22.98 -11.21
C ASP A 289 17.76 -22.11 -10.23
N SER A 290 18.14 -20.91 -10.67
CA SER A 290 18.98 -19.99 -9.91
C SER A 290 18.22 -19.29 -8.78
N ASP A 291 17.04 -18.73 -9.07
CA ASP A 291 16.27 -18.00 -8.06
C ASP A 291 15.61 -18.97 -7.07
N SER A 292 15.16 -20.14 -7.52
CA SER A 292 14.54 -21.14 -6.63
C SER A 292 15.51 -21.71 -5.59
N THR A 293 16.71 -22.10 -6.04
CA THR A 293 17.76 -22.66 -5.20
C THR A 293 18.23 -21.62 -4.20
N TRP A 294 18.41 -20.37 -4.65
CA TRP A 294 18.76 -19.28 -3.75
C TRP A 294 17.65 -19.00 -2.73
N LEU A 295 16.38 -18.93 -3.16
CA LEU A 295 15.25 -18.67 -2.27
C LEU A 295 15.15 -19.75 -1.19
N ALA A 296 15.36 -21.02 -1.54
CA ALA A 296 15.42 -22.12 -0.59
C ALA A 296 16.56 -21.94 0.43
N ASN A 297 17.76 -21.57 -0.03
CA ASN A 297 18.91 -21.34 0.86
C ASN A 297 18.69 -20.13 1.78
N ALA A 298 18.13 -19.04 1.26
CA ALA A 298 17.79 -17.86 2.05
C ALA A 298 16.76 -18.22 3.13
N LEU A 299 15.67 -18.90 2.76
CA LEU A 299 14.65 -19.35 3.70
C LEU A 299 15.19 -20.31 4.76
N ASN A 300 16.12 -21.21 4.38
CA ASN A 300 16.74 -22.14 5.31
C ASN A 300 17.56 -21.43 6.40
N ARG A 301 18.21 -20.32 6.05
CA ARG A 301 18.99 -19.49 6.98
C ARG A 301 18.09 -18.55 7.81
N LEU A 302 17.09 -17.95 7.19
CA LEU A 302 16.26 -16.91 7.82
C LEU A 302 15.19 -17.48 8.75
N TRP A 303 14.69 -18.69 8.48
CA TRP A 303 13.69 -19.34 9.30
C TRP A 303 14.35 -20.30 10.31
N HIS A 304 14.09 -20.09 11.60
CA HIS A 304 14.73 -20.87 12.68
C HIS A 304 14.51 -22.39 12.63
N ARG A 305 13.52 -22.89 11.87
CA ARG A 305 13.28 -24.33 11.67
C ARG A 305 13.69 -24.83 10.28
N GLY A 306 14.35 -23.99 9.51
CA GLY A 306 14.90 -24.29 8.19
C GLY A 306 13.87 -24.71 7.14
N VAL A 307 14.41 -25.16 6.00
CA VAL A 307 13.67 -25.76 4.89
C VAL A 307 13.63 -27.28 5.08
N GLN A 308 12.47 -27.87 4.85
CA GLN A 308 12.19 -29.30 4.98
C GLN A 308 12.15 -30.00 3.62
N SER A 309 11.70 -29.30 2.58
CA SER A 309 11.72 -29.81 1.21
C SER A 309 11.71 -28.67 0.19
N HIS A 310 12.31 -28.91 -0.96
CA HIS A 310 12.30 -28.05 -2.13
C HIS A 310 11.95 -28.91 -3.35
N GLY A 311 10.96 -28.51 -4.15
CA GLY A 311 10.58 -29.27 -5.33
C GLY A 311 9.55 -28.59 -6.20
N ASN A 312 8.91 -29.36 -7.08
CA ASN A 312 7.88 -28.87 -8.01
C ASN A 312 6.47 -29.20 -7.49
N TYR A 313 5.57 -28.23 -7.60
CA TYR A 313 4.15 -28.38 -7.31
C TYR A 313 3.31 -27.86 -8.48
N TYR A 314 2.93 -28.77 -9.39
CA TYR A 314 2.13 -28.45 -10.59
C TYR A 314 2.73 -27.32 -11.44
N GLY A 315 4.05 -27.33 -11.65
CA GLY A 315 4.76 -26.33 -12.44
C GLY A 315 5.14 -25.06 -11.66
N ALA A 316 4.87 -24.97 -10.36
CA ALA A 316 5.42 -23.96 -9.47
C ALA A 316 6.55 -24.55 -8.63
N VAL A 317 7.49 -23.72 -8.20
CA VAL A 317 8.46 -24.10 -7.17
C VAL A 317 7.74 -24.12 -5.81
N ASP A 318 7.92 -25.17 -5.01
CA ASP A 318 7.38 -25.31 -3.65
C ASP A 318 8.52 -25.55 -2.68
N ILE A 319 8.69 -24.62 -1.73
CA ILE A 319 9.66 -24.68 -0.65
C ILE A 319 8.89 -24.79 0.66
N ARG A 320 9.08 -25.90 1.36
CA ARG A 320 8.38 -26.22 2.60
C ARG A 320 9.24 -25.87 3.80
N LEU A 321 8.73 -25.04 4.70
CA LEU A 321 9.43 -24.64 5.93
C LEU A 321 9.12 -25.60 7.10
N GLY A 322 10.01 -25.66 8.09
CA GLY A 322 9.76 -26.39 9.32
C GLY A 322 8.71 -25.71 10.20
N GLY A 323 7.78 -26.48 10.79
CA GLY A 323 6.72 -25.93 11.64
C GLY A 323 5.56 -25.31 10.83
N SER A 324 4.90 -24.29 11.41
CA SER A 324 3.68 -23.67 10.84
C SER A 324 3.76 -22.14 10.78
N PRO A 325 4.75 -21.55 10.07
CA PRO A 325 4.96 -20.08 10.04
C PRO A 325 3.71 -19.32 9.59
N TRP A 326 2.93 -19.90 8.69
CA TRP A 326 1.78 -19.24 8.07
C TRP A 326 0.45 -19.56 8.79
N LEU A 327 0.47 -20.47 9.75
CA LEU A 327 -0.63 -20.75 10.66
C LEU A 327 -0.12 -20.81 12.10
N PRO A 328 0.35 -19.67 12.64
CA PRO A 328 1.00 -19.62 13.95
C PRO A 328 0.01 -19.91 15.07
N THR A 329 0.30 -20.95 15.86
CA THR A 329 -0.52 -21.37 17.00
C THR A 329 -0.10 -20.68 18.30
N ASP A 330 1.20 -20.42 18.49
CA ASP A 330 1.73 -19.70 19.64
C ASP A 330 1.83 -18.17 19.41
N LYS A 331 2.17 -17.43 20.47
CA LYS A 331 2.21 -15.97 20.47
C LYS A 331 3.41 -15.39 19.73
N ASN A 332 4.56 -16.07 19.76
CA ASN A 332 5.81 -15.55 19.20
C ASN A 332 5.91 -15.84 17.69
N SER A 333 5.39 -16.97 17.22
CA SER A 333 5.40 -17.35 15.81
C SER A 333 4.74 -16.32 14.88
N LYS A 334 3.79 -15.52 15.38
CA LYS A 334 3.16 -14.42 14.63
C LYS A 334 4.12 -13.29 14.30
N ASN A 335 5.04 -13.00 15.20
CA ASN A 335 6.04 -11.95 15.00
C ASN A 335 7.20 -12.50 14.19
N LEU A 336 7.63 -13.74 14.47
CA LEU A 336 8.68 -14.42 13.71
C LEU A 336 8.34 -14.56 12.23
N CYS A 337 7.09 -14.86 11.85
CA CYS A 337 6.74 -14.96 10.43
C CYS A 337 6.80 -13.60 9.70
N ARG A 338 6.50 -12.49 10.39
CA ARG A 338 6.61 -11.14 9.82
C ARG A 338 8.05 -10.66 9.76
N GLN A 339 8.86 -10.99 10.76
CA GLN A 339 10.31 -10.81 10.73
C GLN A 339 10.97 -11.61 9.60
N LEU A 340 10.51 -12.83 9.33
CA LEU A 340 10.94 -13.60 8.16
C LEU A 340 10.66 -12.84 6.87
N ILE A 341 9.47 -12.23 6.71
CA ILE A 341 9.16 -11.40 5.54
C ILE A 341 10.05 -10.16 5.48
N CYS A 342 10.28 -9.43 6.59
CA CYS A 342 11.20 -8.28 6.60
C CYS A 342 12.58 -8.66 6.03
N ARG A 343 13.18 -9.73 6.57
CA ARG A 343 14.51 -10.17 6.16
C ARG A 343 14.53 -10.71 4.73
N LEU A 344 13.50 -11.44 4.32
CA LEU A 344 13.38 -11.98 2.97
C LEU A 344 13.26 -10.86 1.92
N LEU A 345 12.46 -9.82 2.18
CA LEU A 345 12.36 -8.65 1.30
C LEU A 345 13.72 -7.95 1.14
N GLY A 346 14.49 -7.81 2.23
CA GLY A 346 15.84 -7.25 2.19
C GLY A 346 16.82 -8.08 1.37
N GLU A 347 16.82 -9.40 1.52
CA GLU A 347 17.69 -10.32 0.78
C GLU A 347 17.30 -10.43 -0.70
N LEU A 348 16.01 -10.33 -1.03
CA LEU A 348 15.57 -10.29 -2.43
C LEU A 348 16.13 -9.08 -3.18
N ARG A 349 16.31 -7.94 -2.50
CA ARG A 349 16.94 -6.74 -3.10
C ARG A 349 18.38 -6.99 -3.54
N THR A 350 19.16 -7.83 -2.84
CA THR A 350 20.54 -8.17 -3.27
C THR A 350 20.58 -9.07 -4.50
N ARG A 351 19.45 -9.69 -4.84
CA ARG A 351 19.25 -10.45 -6.08
C ARG A 351 18.59 -9.62 -7.17
N GLY A 352 18.37 -8.33 -6.94
CA GLY A 352 17.68 -7.46 -7.89
C GLY A 352 16.18 -7.74 -7.97
N TRP A 353 15.58 -8.30 -6.93
CA TRP A 353 14.13 -8.49 -6.87
C TRP A 353 13.52 -7.45 -5.92
N ARG A 354 12.65 -6.59 -6.46
CA ARG A 354 11.91 -5.59 -5.69
C ARG A 354 10.43 -5.97 -5.65
N VAL A 355 9.83 -5.93 -4.46
CA VAL A 355 8.38 -6.11 -4.31
C VAL A 355 7.65 -4.91 -4.93
N LEU A 356 6.65 -5.19 -5.76
CA LEU A 356 5.76 -4.18 -6.34
C LEU A 356 4.43 -4.14 -5.59
N HIS A 357 3.77 -5.29 -5.46
CA HIS A 357 2.43 -5.37 -4.91
C HIS A 357 2.18 -6.66 -4.13
N SER A 358 1.18 -6.61 -3.27
CA SER A 358 0.53 -7.79 -2.70
C SER A 358 -0.81 -8.05 -3.37
N LEU A 359 -1.12 -9.31 -3.63
CA LEU A 359 -2.35 -9.76 -4.29
C LEU A 359 -3.09 -10.75 -3.39
N ASP A 360 -4.37 -10.48 -3.07
CA ASP A 360 -5.25 -11.42 -2.39
C ASP A 360 -6.13 -12.15 -3.42
N ILE A 361 -5.53 -13.13 -4.08
CA ILE A 361 -6.08 -13.80 -5.27
C ILE A 361 -7.26 -14.74 -4.96
N TYR A 362 -7.27 -15.37 -3.79
CA TYR A 362 -8.17 -16.49 -3.49
C TYR A 362 -9.41 -16.08 -2.70
N ARG A 363 -10.58 -16.59 -3.13
CA ARG A 363 -11.88 -16.35 -2.46
C ARG A 363 -12.20 -17.33 -1.34
N ARG A 364 -11.57 -18.52 -1.32
CA ARG A 364 -12.00 -19.60 -0.43
C ARG A 364 -11.09 -19.75 0.79
N TYR A 365 -11.75 -19.51 1.92
CA TYR A 365 -11.44 -19.88 3.29
C TYR A 365 -10.87 -21.31 3.45
N PRO A 366 -9.97 -21.59 4.43
CA PRO A 366 -9.72 -20.83 5.67
C PRO A 366 -8.60 -19.80 5.65
N VAL A 367 -7.79 -19.75 4.59
CA VAL A 367 -6.49 -19.10 4.70
C VAL A 367 -6.20 -18.22 3.49
N ILE A 368 -6.69 -16.99 3.54
CA ILE A 368 -6.32 -15.94 2.57
C ILE A 368 -5.00 -15.34 3.05
N LYS A 369 -3.93 -15.64 2.32
CA LYS A 369 -2.65 -14.96 2.45
C LYS A 369 -2.31 -14.27 1.16
N SER A 370 -1.55 -13.21 1.27
CA SER A 370 -1.13 -12.46 0.11
C SER A 370 -0.07 -13.23 -0.68
N ALA A 371 -0.15 -13.10 -2.00
CA ALA A 371 0.96 -13.35 -2.89
C ALA A 371 1.69 -12.02 -3.13
N PHE A 372 3.01 -12.04 -3.15
CA PHE A 372 3.86 -10.87 -3.35
C PHE A 372 4.41 -10.91 -4.76
N LEU A 373 4.08 -9.89 -5.55
CA LEU A 373 4.57 -9.70 -6.90
C LEU A 373 5.87 -8.91 -6.84
N PHE A 374 6.91 -9.42 -7.49
CA PHE A 374 8.22 -8.82 -7.61
C PHE A 374 8.54 -8.53 -9.08
N ALA A 375 9.34 -7.49 -9.29
CA ALA A 375 9.96 -7.20 -10.58
C ALA A 375 11.48 -7.24 -10.46
N ARG A 376 12.12 -7.61 -11.56
CA ARG A 376 13.57 -7.54 -11.71
C ARG A 376 14.01 -6.08 -11.77
N THR A 377 15.06 -5.78 -11.02
CA THR A 377 15.68 -4.47 -10.81
C THR A 377 17.19 -4.66 -10.67
N ALA A 378 17.96 -3.57 -10.58
CA ALA A 378 19.38 -3.65 -10.28
C ALA A 378 19.60 -4.26 -8.87
N PRO A 379 20.56 -5.18 -8.69
CA PRO A 379 20.86 -5.75 -7.39
C PRO A 379 21.51 -4.73 -6.45
N GLU A 380 21.08 -4.73 -5.20
CA GLU A 380 21.72 -3.95 -4.14
C GLU A 380 22.97 -4.70 -3.63
N PRO A 381 24.03 -3.98 -3.23
CA PRO A 381 25.25 -4.60 -2.72
C PRO A 381 25.04 -5.31 -1.38
N GLU A 382 24.08 -4.84 -0.58
CA GLU A 382 23.77 -5.37 0.75
C GLU A 382 22.25 -5.46 0.96
N PRO A 383 21.78 -6.34 1.87
CA PRO A 383 20.37 -6.45 2.17
C PRO A 383 19.78 -5.13 2.66
N VAL A 384 18.72 -4.68 2.00
CA VAL A 384 18.01 -3.46 2.39
C VAL A 384 17.25 -3.72 3.69
N ARG A 385 17.42 -2.82 4.67
CA ARG A 385 16.73 -2.93 5.96
C ARG A 385 15.22 -2.79 5.77
N HIS A 386 14.48 -3.70 6.36
CA HIS A 386 13.03 -3.64 6.41
C HIS A 386 12.55 -3.74 7.86
N CYS A 387 11.47 -3.04 8.15
CA CYS A 387 10.72 -3.18 9.39
C CYS A 387 9.23 -3.27 9.06
N CYS A 388 8.40 -3.60 10.04
CA CYS A 388 6.96 -3.56 9.83
C CYS A 388 6.20 -3.19 11.09
N PHE A 389 4.98 -2.70 10.89
CA PHE A 389 3.96 -2.79 11.91
C PHE A 389 2.80 -3.64 11.41
N TRP A 390 2.10 -4.26 12.36
CA TRP A 390 0.89 -5.00 12.04
C TRP A 390 -0.12 -4.89 13.16
N THR A 391 -1.37 -5.06 12.78
CA THR A 391 -2.50 -4.90 13.68
C THR A 391 -3.00 -6.26 14.12
N GLY A 392 -2.84 -6.52 15.41
CA GLY A 392 -3.31 -7.74 16.07
C GLY A 392 -4.83 -7.77 16.21
N VAL A 393 -5.34 -8.89 16.75
CA VAL A 393 -6.78 -9.07 16.95
C VAL A 393 -7.35 -7.92 17.81
N SER A 394 -8.39 -7.28 17.27
CA SER A 394 -9.30 -6.26 17.82
C SER A 394 -8.74 -4.94 18.36
N ASN A 395 -7.58 -4.92 19.01
CA ASN A 395 -7.09 -3.72 19.70
C ASN A 395 -5.58 -3.68 19.95
N ARG A 396 -4.78 -4.35 19.11
CA ARG A 396 -3.32 -4.39 19.28
C ARG A 396 -2.61 -3.88 18.04
N LEU A 397 -1.52 -3.17 18.25
CA LEU A 397 -0.56 -2.78 17.22
C LEU A 397 0.81 -3.32 17.66
N SER A 398 1.52 -3.97 16.75
CA SER A 398 2.84 -4.52 17.03
C SER A 398 3.84 -3.99 16.01
N PHE A 399 4.99 -3.55 16.50
CA PHE A 399 6.13 -3.10 15.72
C PHE A 399 7.21 -4.18 15.73
N ILE A 400 7.78 -4.49 14.58
CA ILE A 400 8.77 -5.56 14.39
C ILE A 400 9.94 -4.98 13.61
N ASP A 401 11.15 -5.14 14.15
CA ASP A 401 12.41 -4.63 13.60
C ASP A 401 12.41 -3.10 13.35
N VAL A 402 11.51 -2.35 13.99
CA VAL A 402 11.45 -0.88 13.90
C VAL A 402 12.58 -0.27 14.74
N PRO A 403 13.43 0.61 14.17
CA PRO A 403 14.50 1.26 14.92
C PRO A 403 13.98 2.08 16.10
N GLU A 404 14.79 2.20 17.16
CA GLU A 404 14.40 2.82 18.43
C GLU A 404 13.81 4.23 18.26
N GLY A 405 14.49 5.15 17.56
CA GLY A 405 13.98 6.51 17.35
C GLY A 405 12.64 6.57 16.61
N LEU A 406 12.46 5.73 15.58
CA LEU A 406 11.18 5.63 14.85
C LEU A 406 10.09 4.97 15.68
N LEU A 407 10.46 4.01 16.54
CA LEU A 407 9.53 3.36 17.45
C LEU A 407 8.99 4.37 18.48
N GLU A 408 9.86 5.18 19.08
CA GLU A 408 9.48 6.22 20.04
C GLU A 408 8.49 7.23 19.44
N SER A 409 8.80 7.76 18.26
CA SER A 409 7.91 8.70 17.58
C SER A 409 6.59 8.06 17.14
N SER A 410 6.62 6.80 16.68
CA SER A 410 5.42 6.03 16.35
C SER A 410 4.53 5.78 17.57
N ILE A 411 5.11 5.57 18.75
CA ILE A 411 4.37 5.44 20.02
C ILE A 411 3.73 6.78 20.40
N ALA A 412 4.43 7.90 20.20
CA ALA A 412 3.87 9.23 20.43
C ALA A 412 2.64 9.48 19.54
N VAL A 413 2.72 9.14 18.24
CA VAL A 413 1.58 9.18 17.31
C VAL A 413 0.42 8.30 17.80
N ALA A 414 0.72 7.08 18.25
CA ALA A 414 -0.29 6.16 18.77
C ALA A 414 -1.00 6.67 20.04
N ASN A 415 -0.26 7.32 20.94
CA ASN A 415 -0.80 7.94 22.14
C ASN A 415 -1.65 9.18 21.82
N ALA A 416 -1.28 9.95 20.79
CA ALA A 416 -2.05 11.12 20.35
C ALA A 416 -3.37 10.72 19.68
N CYS A 417 -3.37 9.64 18.87
CA CYS A 417 -4.54 9.21 18.11
C CYS A 417 -5.48 8.26 18.88
N GLY A 418 -5.01 7.67 19.99
CA GLY A 418 -5.67 6.51 20.58
C GLY A 418 -5.59 6.45 22.10
N ASN A 419 -6.56 5.76 22.69
CA ASN A 419 -6.58 5.48 24.12
C ASN A 419 -5.72 4.24 24.41
N VAL A 420 -4.39 4.37 24.29
CA VAL A 420 -3.43 3.31 24.58
C VAL A 420 -3.57 2.91 26.05
N ALA A 421 -3.87 1.64 26.29
CA ALA A 421 -4.11 1.08 27.62
C ALA A 421 -2.83 0.55 28.27
N SER A 422 -1.93 -0.04 27.47
CA SER A 422 -0.67 -0.63 27.93
C SER A 422 0.29 -0.82 26.76
N GLN A 423 1.57 -0.77 27.06
CA GLN A 423 2.67 -1.07 26.14
C GLN A 423 3.54 -2.21 26.71
N LYS A 424 4.10 -3.05 25.86
CA LYS A 424 4.94 -4.18 26.28
C LYS A 424 5.96 -4.57 25.23
N ALA A 425 7.24 -4.59 25.61
CA ALA A 425 8.28 -5.26 24.86
C ALA A 425 8.10 -6.79 24.90
N ARG A 426 8.27 -7.43 23.75
CA ARG A 426 8.26 -8.88 23.53
C ARG A 426 9.54 -9.25 22.79
N GLU A 427 9.90 -10.52 22.87
CA GLU A 427 11.13 -11.09 22.28
C GLU A 427 11.37 -10.70 20.80
N HIS A 428 10.31 -10.49 20.02
CA HIS A 428 10.40 -10.12 18.59
C HIS A 428 9.47 -8.97 18.19
N ALA A 429 8.93 -8.22 19.14
CA ALA A 429 8.02 -7.12 18.83
C ALA A 429 7.88 -6.14 20.00
N TYR A 430 7.56 -4.89 19.69
CA TYR A 430 6.99 -3.95 20.65
C TYR A 430 5.48 -3.85 20.44
N GLU A 431 4.68 -4.16 21.46
CA GLU A 431 3.22 -4.24 21.34
C GLU A 431 2.51 -3.14 22.14
N LEU A 432 1.60 -2.42 21.46
CA LEU A 432 0.62 -1.52 22.06
C LEU A 432 -0.75 -2.19 22.12
N LYS A 433 -1.45 -2.01 23.25
CA LYS A 433 -2.84 -2.44 23.43
C LYS A 433 -3.72 -1.22 23.67
N PHE A 434 -4.79 -1.08 22.90
CA PHE A 434 -5.73 0.03 22.99
C PHE A 434 -6.97 -0.34 23.82
N ARG A 435 -7.61 0.65 24.46
CA ARG A 435 -8.88 0.45 25.18
C ARG A 435 -10.04 0.21 24.20
N GLY A 436 -10.87 -0.79 24.49
CA GLY A 436 -12.01 -1.18 23.65
C GLY A 436 -11.61 -1.88 22.35
N GLN A 437 -12.56 -2.09 21.44
CA GLN A 437 -12.29 -2.60 20.08
C GLN A 437 -11.88 -1.43 19.17
N ALA A 438 -10.59 -1.17 19.06
CA ALA A 438 -10.05 -0.04 18.32
C ALA A 438 -10.16 -0.22 16.80
N CYS A 439 -9.95 -1.44 16.28
CA CYS A 439 -9.80 -1.70 14.83
C CYS A 439 -11.04 -1.40 13.96
N ASN A 440 -12.22 -1.26 14.58
CA ASN A 440 -13.49 -1.00 13.87
C ASN A 440 -13.91 0.47 13.91
N LYS A 441 -13.11 1.34 14.55
CA LYS A 441 -13.42 2.75 14.75
C LYS A 441 -12.70 3.64 13.75
N LEU A 442 -13.29 4.82 13.54
CA LEU A 442 -12.70 5.90 12.74
C LEU A 442 -11.28 6.23 13.21
N ASP A 443 -11.06 6.26 14.52
CA ASP A 443 -9.75 6.49 15.17
C ASP A 443 -8.63 5.56 14.66
N TRP A 444 -8.96 4.32 14.25
CA TRP A 444 -7.96 3.38 13.74
C TRP A 444 -7.40 3.79 12.38
N ARG A 445 -8.26 4.35 11.53
CA ARG A 445 -7.89 4.78 10.17
C ARG A 445 -7.09 6.07 10.23
N ILE A 446 -7.44 6.94 11.17
CA ILE A 446 -6.65 8.12 11.54
C ILE A 446 -5.25 7.67 12.00
N LEU A 447 -5.17 6.76 12.97
CA LEU A 447 -3.90 6.21 13.46
C LEU A 447 -3.03 5.66 12.33
N LEU A 448 -3.58 4.82 11.44
CA LEU A 448 -2.81 4.24 10.34
C LEU A 448 -2.35 5.29 9.32
N THR A 449 -3.14 6.34 9.08
CA THR A 449 -2.76 7.46 8.21
C THR A 449 -1.59 8.23 8.81
N ASN A 450 -1.64 8.50 10.12
CA ASN A 450 -0.61 9.23 10.83
C ASN A 450 0.67 8.41 11.00
N LEU A 451 0.58 7.09 11.22
CA LEU A 451 1.74 6.19 11.23
C LEU A 451 2.40 6.10 9.84
N LEU A 452 1.61 6.04 8.77
CA LEU A 452 2.17 6.12 7.41
C LEU A 452 2.89 7.46 7.19
N GLY A 453 2.35 8.56 7.70
CA GLY A 453 3.02 9.86 7.78
C GLY A 453 4.36 9.77 8.49
N GLU A 454 4.35 9.28 9.72
CA GLU A 454 5.50 9.19 10.61
C GLU A 454 6.67 8.41 9.98
N PHE A 455 6.41 7.22 9.44
CA PHE A 455 7.44 6.43 8.78
C PHE A 455 8.06 7.19 7.60
N THR A 456 7.24 7.86 6.80
CA THR A 456 7.72 8.56 5.60
C THR A 456 8.51 9.83 5.95
N THR A 457 8.10 10.56 6.99
CA THR A 457 8.85 11.71 7.52
C THR A 457 10.24 11.29 8.02
N ASN A 458 10.34 10.08 8.59
CA ASN A 458 11.62 9.51 9.03
C ASN A 458 12.39 8.80 7.91
N GLY A 459 12.04 9.03 6.64
CA GLY A 459 12.77 8.50 5.47
C GLY A 459 12.45 7.04 5.11
N TRP A 460 11.55 6.37 5.83
CA TRP A 460 11.13 5.01 5.50
C TRP A 460 10.08 5.02 4.39
N ARG A 461 10.18 4.08 3.45
CA ARG A 461 9.25 3.94 2.33
C ARG A 461 8.37 2.71 2.52
N LEU A 462 7.08 2.84 2.23
CA LEU A 462 6.20 1.68 2.25
C LEU A 462 6.60 0.74 1.10
N ALA A 463 7.06 -0.46 1.42
CA ALA A 463 7.46 -1.46 0.44
C ALA A 463 6.24 -2.23 -0.07
N CYS A 464 5.41 -2.74 0.84
CA CYS A 464 4.15 -3.39 0.53
C CYS A 464 3.28 -3.54 1.78
N THR A 465 2.02 -3.90 1.56
CA THR A 465 1.11 -4.40 2.61
C THR A 465 0.79 -5.87 2.34
N GLY A 466 0.19 -6.61 3.28
CA GLY A 466 -0.26 -7.98 2.98
C GLY A 466 -0.53 -8.85 4.19
N ASN A 467 -1.23 -9.96 3.98
CA ASN A 467 -1.57 -10.94 5.00
C ASN A 467 -0.61 -12.14 4.99
N VAL A 468 -0.08 -12.48 6.17
CA VAL A 468 0.94 -13.54 6.35
C VAL A 468 0.43 -14.72 7.17
N SER A 469 -0.52 -14.50 8.09
CA SER A 469 -0.97 -15.54 9.03
C SER A 469 -2.48 -15.75 9.01
N GLY A 470 -2.88 -17.02 8.94
CA GLY A 470 -4.24 -17.46 8.61
C GLY A 470 -5.18 -17.68 9.78
N ARG A 471 -5.22 -16.83 10.81
CA ARG A 471 -6.27 -16.98 11.85
C ARG A 471 -7.60 -16.44 11.36
N PHE A 472 -8.68 -17.07 11.79
CA PHE A 472 -10.02 -16.75 11.35
C PHE A 472 -11.06 -16.94 12.45
N TYR A 473 -12.20 -16.28 12.27
CA TYR A 473 -13.45 -16.54 12.96
C TYR A 473 -14.42 -17.16 11.95
N SER A 474 -15.18 -18.16 12.39
CA SER A 474 -16.27 -18.78 11.63
C SER A 474 -17.47 -19.01 12.53
N ASP A 475 -18.65 -18.65 12.04
CA ASP A 475 -19.94 -19.19 12.47
C ASP A 475 -20.75 -19.59 11.23
N ASP A 476 -22.00 -20.02 11.43
CA ASP A 476 -22.89 -20.51 10.37
C ASP A 476 -23.23 -19.44 9.30
N SER A 477 -23.04 -18.16 9.64
CA SER A 477 -23.47 -17.02 8.81
C SER A 477 -22.30 -16.17 8.27
N THR A 478 -21.18 -16.16 8.98
CA THR A 478 -20.05 -15.27 8.73
C THR A 478 -18.73 -15.96 8.99
N SER A 479 -17.78 -15.65 8.12
CA SER A 479 -16.44 -16.19 8.22
C SER A 479 -15.46 -15.14 7.72
N TYR A 480 -14.47 -14.79 8.53
CA TYR A 480 -13.51 -13.73 8.21
C TYR A 480 -12.17 -13.95 8.89
N SER A 481 -11.09 -13.44 8.28
CA SER A 481 -9.77 -13.50 8.93
C SER A 481 -9.75 -12.61 10.17
N LEU A 482 -9.18 -13.12 11.26
CA LEU A 482 -8.96 -12.34 12.48
C LEU A 482 -7.78 -11.38 12.34
N GLU A 483 -6.96 -11.57 11.30
CA GLU A 483 -5.80 -10.75 11.02
C GLU A 483 -6.04 -9.96 9.73
N VAL A 484 -5.49 -8.76 9.70
CA VAL A 484 -5.55 -7.85 8.57
C VAL A 484 -4.14 -7.62 8.05
N HIS A 485 -3.95 -6.77 7.05
CA HIS A 485 -2.65 -6.59 6.42
C HIS A 485 -1.61 -6.03 7.39
N SER A 486 -0.40 -6.62 7.35
CA SER A 486 0.82 -6.03 7.91
C SER A 486 1.39 -5.04 6.90
N TRP A 487 2.17 -4.06 7.39
CA TRP A 487 2.72 -2.97 6.58
C TRP A 487 4.24 -3.01 6.69
N TRP A 488 4.91 -3.39 5.60
CA TRP A 488 6.37 -3.45 5.55
C TRP A 488 6.92 -2.18 4.95
N PHE A 489 7.93 -1.64 5.63
CA PHE A 489 8.66 -0.46 5.21
C PHE A 489 10.11 -0.83 4.93
N ALA A 490 10.66 -0.26 3.86
CA ALA A 490 12.05 -0.38 3.50
C ALA A 490 12.77 0.92 3.84
N TRP A 491 13.99 0.80 4.33
CA TRP A 491 14.94 1.90 4.27
C TRP A 491 15.36 2.10 2.81
N PRO A 492 15.60 3.34 2.33
CA PRO A 492 15.99 3.55 0.96
C PRO A 492 17.31 2.83 0.60
N GLY A 493 17.35 2.24 -0.59
CA GLY A 493 18.49 1.53 -1.17
C GLY A 493 19.70 2.43 -1.43
N SER A 494 20.79 1.86 -1.93
CA SER A 494 22.03 2.63 -2.16
C SER A 494 21.88 3.69 -3.26
N ALA A 495 21.25 3.33 -4.37
CA ALA A 495 20.96 4.27 -5.46
C ALA A 495 19.92 5.33 -5.03
N GLU A 496 18.87 4.87 -4.34
CA GLU A 496 17.76 5.69 -3.81
C GLU A 496 18.29 6.80 -2.89
N ARG A 497 19.27 6.46 -2.03
CA ARG A 497 19.94 7.43 -1.15
C ARG A 497 20.74 8.47 -1.91
N LYS A 498 21.49 8.07 -2.94
CA LYS A 498 22.26 9.01 -3.77
C LYS A 498 21.35 10.02 -4.48
N GLU A 499 20.19 9.57 -4.96
CA GLU A 499 19.18 10.42 -5.57
C GLU A 499 18.59 11.40 -4.54
N LEU A 500 18.25 10.91 -3.34
CA LEU A 500 17.75 11.75 -2.25
C LEU A 500 18.77 12.82 -1.82
N GLU A 501 20.03 12.44 -1.69
CA GLU A 501 21.15 13.33 -1.35
C GLU A 501 21.38 14.39 -2.46
N ALA A 502 21.28 13.99 -3.73
CA ALA A 502 21.39 14.91 -4.86
C ALA A 502 20.21 15.90 -4.92
N ALA A 503 18.98 15.44 -4.68
CA ALA A 503 17.79 16.29 -4.66
C ALA A 503 17.81 17.33 -3.52
N VAL A 504 18.26 16.91 -2.33
CA VAL A 504 18.46 17.82 -1.18
C VAL A 504 19.55 18.85 -1.48
N SER A 505 20.64 18.43 -2.13
CA SER A 505 21.72 19.34 -2.53
C SER A 505 21.22 20.39 -3.54
N ALA A 506 20.47 19.97 -4.57
CA ALA A 506 19.92 20.87 -5.59
C ALA A 506 18.93 21.91 -5.03
N THR A 507 18.12 21.54 -4.04
CA THR A 507 17.18 22.47 -3.37
C THR A 507 17.87 23.44 -2.41
N ALA A 508 19.02 23.06 -1.83
CA ALA A 508 19.84 23.97 -1.03
C ALA A 508 20.53 25.06 -1.90
N PHE A 509 20.91 24.73 -3.14
CA PHE A 509 21.48 25.72 -4.07
C PHE A 509 20.46 26.77 -4.51
N THR A 510 19.21 26.38 -4.80
CA THR A 510 18.17 27.34 -5.21
C THR A 510 17.74 28.29 -4.10
N THR A 511 17.76 27.86 -2.83
CA THR A 511 17.49 28.75 -1.69
C THR A 511 18.62 29.76 -1.46
N ALA A 512 19.87 29.37 -1.69
CA ALA A 512 21.01 30.28 -1.63
C ALA A 512 21.01 31.30 -2.77
N GLU A 513 20.64 30.90 -3.99
CA GLU A 513 20.47 31.81 -5.12
C GLU A 513 19.31 32.79 -4.90
N LEU A 514 18.17 32.35 -4.37
CA LEU A 514 17.05 33.23 -4.00
C LEU A 514 17.41 34.24 -2.89
N ALA A 515 18.29 33.87 -1.96
CA ALA A 515 18.80 34.80 -0.95
C ALA A 515 19.76 35.85 -1.54
N SER A 516 20.44 35.54 -2.66
CA SER A 516 21.33 36.47 -3.36
C SER A 516 20.61 37.49 -4.25
N PHE A 517 19.29 37.33 -4.48
CA PHE A 517 18.45 38.26 -5.25
C PHE A 517 17.70 39.28 -4.39
N SER A 518 18.00 39.37 -3.09
CA SER A 518 17.40 40.35 -2.16
C SER A 518 18.44 41.28 -1.54
N GLU A 519 19.12 42.06 -2.38
CA GLU A 519 19.63 43.37 -1.96
C GLU A 519 18.81 44.45 -2.67
N PRO A 520 18.02 45.26 -1.94
CA PRO A 520 17.46 46.47 -2.51
C PRO A 520 18.53 47.55 -2.54
N ASP A 521 18.85 48.00 -3.75
CA ASP A 521 19.67 49.18 -4.03
C ASP A 521 19.12 50.37 -3.21
N GLY A 522 19.94 50.83 -2.26
CA GLY A 522 19.55 51.82 -1.28
C GLY A 522 19.63 53.24 -1.82
N SER A 523 18.48 53.84 -2.13
CA SER A 523 18.31 55.30 -2.00
C SER A 523 16.83 55.69 -1.85
N ALA A 524 16.28 55.55 -0.64
CA ALA A 524 15.07 56.26 -0.25
C ALA A 524 15.09 56.53 1.26
N GLN A 525 14.97 57.81 1.60
CA GLN A 525 15.04 58.35 2.96
C GLN A 525 13.94 57.78 3.87
N LEU A 526 14.33 57.38 5.09
CA LEU A 526 13.41 57.01 6.16
C LEU A 526 12.65 58.23 6.71
N PRO A 527 11.32 58.17 6.94
CA PRO A 527 10.60 59.20 7.69
C PRO A 527 10.90 59.10 9.19
N GLN A 528 11.12 60.24 9.84
CA GLN A 528 11.31 60.36 11.28
C GLN A 528 10.01 60.00 12.05
N MET A 529 10.16 59.22 13.13
CA MET A 529 9.12 58.99 14.13
C MET A 529 8.93 60.23 15.05
N PRO A 530 7.70 60.48 15.56
CA PRO A 530 7.47 61.54 16.55
C PRO A 530 7.90 61.09 17.97
N PRO A 531 8.26 62.04 18.86
CA PRO A 531 8.78 61.75 20.19
C PRO A 531 7.69 61.30 21.18
N SER A 532 8.08 60.40 22.09
CA SER A 532 7.23 59.86 23.16
C SER A 532 6.98 60.85 24.29
N TYR A 533 5.75 60.83 24.80
CA TYR A 533 5.26 61.54 25.98
C TYR A 533 5.91 60.98 27.25
N ASP A 534 6.95 61.67 27.77
CA ASP A 534 7.38 61.56 29.16
C ASP A 534 8.06 62.88 29.57
N SER A 535 7.25 63.90 29.88
CA SER A 535 7.67 65.10 30.61
C SER A 535 6.47 65.88 31.17
N LEU A 536 5.65 65.23 32.00
CA LEU A 536 4.77 65.93 32.93
C LEU A 536 4.84 65.18 34.26
N PHE A 537 4.95 65.95 35.35
CA PHE A 537 5.07 65.54 36.76
C PHE A 537 6.51 65.37 37.28
N GLY A 538 7.07 66.50 37.72
CA GLY A 538 8.19 66.54 38.65
C GLY A 538 7.79 66.10 40.07
N PRO A 539 8.76 65.86 40.97
CA PRO A 539 8.53 65.26 42.28
C PRO A 539 7.91 66.24 43.30
N PRO A 540 7.12 65.75 44.27
CA PRO A 540 6.56 66.56 45.35
C PRO A 540 7.57 66.80 46.51
N PRO A 541 7.31 67.77 47.42
CA PRO A 541 8.36 68.49 48.12
C PRO A 541 8.76 67.97 49.53
N VAL A 542 10.01 68.32 49.86
CA VAL A 542 10.82 68.26 51.12
C VAL A 542 11.30 66.89 51.59
#